data_AF-X0QFZ3-F1
#
_entry.id   AF-X0QFZ3-F1
#
_cell.length_a   1.000
_cell.length_b   1.000
_cell.length_c   1.000
_cell.angle_alpha   90.00
_cell.angle_beta   90.00
_cell.angle_gamma   90.00
#
_symmetry.space_group_name_H-M   'P 1'
#
loop_
_entity.id
_entity.type
_entity.pdbx_description
1 polymer ?
#
loop_
_entity_poly.entity_id
_entity_poly.type
_entity_poly.pdbx_seq_one_letter_code
_entity_poly.pdbx_strand_id
1 'polypeptide(L)'
;MSKRRRKKQQSNSLLGVITALVVFAGVWYFTGGQPSSLTDLFNQATQTITNSTKSISSNDKLADLNYHSGASSFVYVNHNKAKLNPQKWRINKVVYSNLDSLNRTSSGNLAYLEKRNLASDENRVRQYVEPTAWHQKFIDRQPIINRGHLIAYSISKGINQKGHYQPNDTSGDQNNPKNLFTQTAFSNQRVQTIYEQKIRTALKAGKRVIFFAKPIFRGKELMARGIHLEAISTDRSLNFNVYLFNVQPNVKFNYATGRSTIDRSMKVPNP
;
A
#
# COMPACT_ATOMS: atom_id res chain seq x y z
N MET A 1 47.29 -48.14 -21.46
CA MET A 1 46.00 -48.38 -20.78
C MET A 1 46.10 -47.92 -19.33
N SER A 2 45.33 -46.90 -18.91
CA SER A 2 44.91 -46.72 -17.52
C SER A 2 43.81 -45.66 -17.47
N LYS A 3 42.64 -46.04 -16.94
CA LYS A 3 41.42 -45.22 -16.83
C LYS A 3 41.31 -44.63 -15.41
N ARG A 4 40.88 -43.36 -15.36
CA ARG A 4 39.98 -42.70 -14.38
C ARG A 4 40.28 -42.78 -12.87
N ARG A 5 40.22 -41.59 -12.21
CA ARG A 5 39.01 -41.10 -11.49
C ARG A 5 39.24 -39.68 -10.93
N ARG A 6 38.43 -38.71 -11.38
CA ARG A 6 38.28 -37.39 -10.73
C ARG A 6 37.39 -37.54 -9.50
N LYS A 7 37.88 -37.16 -8.32
CA LYS A 7 37.09 -36.99 -7.08
C LYS A 7 36.26 -35.71 -7.20
N LYS A 8 34.94 -35.82 -7.04
CA LYS A 8 33.99 -34.71 -6.97
C LYS A 8 33.86 -34.32 -5.49
N GLN A 9 34.35 -33.15 -5.08
CA GLN A 9 34.07 -32.59 -3.77
C GLN A 9 32.58 -32.21 -3.71
N GLN A 10 31.85 -32.75 -2.74
CA GLN A 10 30.53 -32.25 -2.34
C GLN A 10 30.76 -31.00 -1.48
N SER A 11 30.35 -29.83 -1.97
CA SER A 11 30.17 -28.65 -1.13
C SER A 11 28.75 -28.65 -0.60
N ASN A 12 28.60 -28.88 0.70
CA ASN A 12 27.34 -28.68 1.40
C ASN A 12 27.07 -27.17 1.48
N SER A 13 25.96 -26.72 0.89
CA SER A 13 25.61 -25.30 0.84
C SER A 13 25.06 -24.83 2.19
N LEU A 14 25.79 -23.92 2.83
CA LEU A 14 25.41 -23.15 4.02
C LEU A 14 24.10 -22.36 3.88
N LEU A 15 23.47 -22.33 2.70
CA LEU A 15 22.19 -21.63 2.46
C LEU A 15 20.98 -22.29 3.15
N GLY A 16 21.01 -23.60 3.40
CA GLY A 16 19.88 -24.31 4.03
C GLY A 16 19.69 -24.01 5.51
N VAL A 17 20.78 -23.72 6.23
CA VAL A 17 20.74 -23.45 7.68
C VAL A 17 20.30 -22.02 7.97
N ILE A 18 20.70 -21.06 7.14
CA ILE A 18 20.38 -19.63 7.31
C ILE A 18 18.89 -19.36 7.05
N THR A 19 18.28 -20.06 6.07
CA THR A 19 16.86 -19.89 5.75
C THR A 19 15.94 -20.45 6.84
N ALA A 20 16.32 -21.55 7.50
CA ALA A 20 15.56 -22.08 8.65
C ALA A 20 15.60 -21.13 9.86
N LEU A 21 16.77 -20.56 10.19
CA LEU A 21 16.93 -19.67 11.35
C LEU A 21 16.13 -18.36 11.24
N VAL A 22 16.01 -17.80 10.03
CA VAL A 22 15.22 -16.57 9.81
C VAL A 22 13.72 -16.82 9.96
N VAL A 23 13.24 -18.01 9.59
CA VAL A 23 11.83 -18.40 9.78
C VAL A 23 11.52 -18.59 11.27
N PHE A 24 12.41 -19.23 12.04
CA PHE A 24 12.21 -19.41 13.48
C PHE A 24 12.29 -18.10 14.29
N ALA A 25 13.22 -17.20 13.95
CA ALA A 25 13.33 -15.88 14.60
C ALA A 25 12.13 -14.97 14.31
N GLY A 26 11.59 -15.04 13.09
CA GLY A 26 10.36 -14.35 12.72
C GLY A 26 9.17 -14.83 13.56
N VAL A 27 8.95 -16.14 13.63
CA VAL A 27 7.75 -16.67 14.33
C VAL A 27 7.81 -16.42 15.84
N TRP A 28 8.99 -16.56 16.49
CA TRP A 28 9.12 -16.29 17.93
C TRP A 28 8.78 -14.85 18.32
N TYR A 29 9.09 -13.88 17.46
CA TYR A 29 8.76 -12.46 17.68
C TYR A 29 7.25 -12.17 17.50
N PHE A 30 6.52 -12.97 16.72
CA PHE A 30 5.09 -12.76 16.44
C PHE A 30 4.14 -13.55 17.35
N THR A 31 4.55 -14.67 17.97
CA THR A 31 3.64 -15.56 18.73
C THR A 31 3.92 -15.64 20.23
N GLY A 32 5.00 -15.05 20.74
CA GLY A 32 5.35 -15.09 22.18
C GLY A 32 5.72 -16.49 22.71
N GLY A 33 5.94 -17.46 21.81
CA GLY A 33 6.30 -18.84 22.13
C GLY A 33 6.69 -19.61 20.86
N GLN A 34 7.54 -20.63 20.99
CA GLN A 34 7.99 -21.47 19.87
C GLN A 34 6.84 -22.38 19.40
N PRO A 35 6.48 -22.39 18.10
CA PRO A 35 5.49 -23.35 17.59
C PRO A 35 6.06 -24.77 17.66
N SER A 36 5.27 -25.71 18.16
CA SER A 36 5.64 -27.11 18.37
C SER A 36 5.82 -27.90 17.08
N SER A 37 5.19 -27.48 15.97
CA SER A 37 5.26 -28.20 14.70
C SER A 37 4.96 -27.30 13.48
N LEU A 38 5.47 -27.70 12.31
CA LEU A 38 5.17 -27.05 11.03
C LEU A 38 3.68 -27.16 10.66
N THR A 39 3.00 -28.18 11.16
CA THR A 39 1.55 -28.41 11.01
C THR A 39 0.73 -27.34 11.74
N ASP A 40 1.18 -26.88 12.91
CA ASP A 40 0.49 -25.82 13.66
C ASP A 40 0.60 -24.47 12.93
N LEU A 41 1.76 -24.21 12.32
CA LEU A 41 1.99 -23.01 11.50
C LEU A 41 1.11 -23.00 10.23
N PHE A 42 1.00 -24.16 9.57
CA PHE A 42 0.11 -24.32 8.42
C PHE A 42 -1.36 -24.14 8.81
N ASN A 43 -1.80 -24.75 9.91
CA ASN A 43 -3.19 -24.66 10.39
C ASN A 43 -3.57 -23.25 10.86
N GLN A 44 -2.66 -22.51 11.51
CA GLN A 44 -2.88 -21.10 11.83
C GLN A 44 -2.89 -20.21 10.59
N ALA A 45 -2.05 -20.50 9.59
CA ALA A 45 -2.09 -19.81 8.30
C ALA A 45 -3.40 -20.09 7.54
N THR A 46 -3.89 -21.33 7.50
CA THR A 46 -5.19 -21.66 6.89
C THR A 46 -6.37 -21.07 7.65
N GLN A 47 -6.37 -21.08 8.99
CA GLN A 47 -7.43 -20.43 9.79
C GLN A 47 -7.46 -18.90 9.61
N THR A 48 -6.30 -18.27 9.41
CA THR A 48 -6.21 -16.83 9.08
C THR A 48 -6.67 -16.53 7.65
N ILE A 49 -6.50 -17.47 6.71
CA ILE A 49 -6.97 -17.35 5.31
C ILE A 49 -8.48 -17.63 5.20
N THR A 50 -9.07 -18.50 6.02
CA THR A 50 -10.49 -18.86 5.94
C THR A 50 -11.43 -17.87 6.62
N ASN A 51 -10.97 -17.10 7.61
CA ASN A 51 -11.85 -16.22 8.39
C ASN A 51 -12.08 -14.81 7.81
N SER A 52 -11.63 -14.49 6.59
CA SER A 52 -11.85 -13.15 5.99
C SER A 52 -11.81 -13.09 4.45
N THR A 53 -12.36 -14.06 3.74
CA THR A 53 -12.51 -13.97 2.27
C THR A 53 -13.93 -13.58 1.84
N LYS A 54 -14.40 -12.41 2.30
CA LYS A 54 -15.43 -11.68 1.55
C LYS A 54 -14.74 -11.06 0.33
N SER A 55 -14.62 -11.81 -0.76
CA SER A 55 -13.99 -11.34 -1.99
C SER A 55 -14.91 -10.33 -2.68
N ILE A 56 -14.66 -9.05 -2.41
CA ILE A 56 -15.45 -7.95 -2.97
C ILE A 56 -15.04 -7.73 -4.43
N SER A 57 -16.02 -7.70 -5.34
CA SER A 57 -15.79 -7.76 -6.78
C SER A 57 -15.74 -6.39 -7.48
N SER A 58 -16.22 -5.31 -6.85
CA SER A 58 -16.34 -3.97 -7.44
C SER A 58 -16.14 -2.83 -6.44
N ASN A 59 -15.82 -1.63 -6.94
CA ASN A 59 -15.60 -0.43 -6.14
C ASN A 59 -16.85 0.07 -5.42
N ASP A 60 -18.03 -0.06 -6.02
CA ASP A 60 -19.28 0.39 -5.40
C ASP A 60 -19.55 -0.42 -4.12
N LYS A 61 -19.25 -1.72 -4.16
CA LYS A 61 -19.29 -2.58 -2.97
C LYS A 61 -18.24 -2.22 -1.92
N LEU A 62 -17.14 -1.55 -2.29
CA LEU A 62 -16.16 -1.04 -1.32
C LEU A 62 -16.70 0.20 -0.59
N ALA A 63 -17.49 1.05 -1.26
CA ALA A 63 -18.10 2.22 -0.64
C ALA A 63 -19.15 1.87 0.43
N ASP A 64 -19.75 0.68 0.32
CA ASP A 64 -20.73 0.14 1.26
C ASP A 64 -20.08 -0.42 2.54
N LEU A 65 -18.77 -0.64 2.55
CA LEU A 65 -18.07 -1.13 3.74
C LEU A 65 -18.06 -0.09 4.85
N ASN A 66 -18.30 -0.57 6.07
CA ASN A 66 -18.04 0.17 7.29
C ASN A 66 -16.90 -0.52 8.04
N TYR A 67 -15.99 0.27 8.59
CA TYR A 67 -14.96 -0.27 9.47
C TYR A 67 -15.60 -0.61 10.83
N HIS A 68 -15.23 -1.79 11.37
CA HIS A 68 -15.63 -2.22 12.71
C HIS A 68 -14.44 -2.08 13.65
N SER A 69 -14.62 -1.38 14.77
CA SER A 69 -13.57 -1.19 15.79
C SER A 69 -12.96 -2.53 16.20
N GLY A 70 -11.64 -2.62 16.22
CA GLY A 70 -10.89 -3.85 16.51
C GLY A 70 -10.66 -4.78 15.31
N ALA A 71 -11.24 -4.51 14.14
CA ALA A 71 -11.02 -5.32 12.93
C ALA A 71 -9.72 -4.93 12.20
N SER A 72 -9.32 -5.74 11.20
CA SER A 72 -8.19 -5.41 10.32
C SER A 72 -8.39 -4.05 9.63
N SER A 73 -7.31 -3.26 9.54
CA SER A 73 -7.30 -1.95 8.87
C SER A 73 -7.31 -2.02 7.34
N PHE A 74 -7.24 -3.23 6.78
CA PHE A 74 -7.37 -3.48 5.35
C PHE A 74 -8.06 -4.82 5.07
N VAL A 75 -8.57 -4.98 3.85
CA VAL A 75 -9.12 -6.23 3.33
C VAL A 75 -8.53 -6.58 1.97
N TYR A 76 -8.43 -7.87 1.68
CA TYR A 76 -8.09 -8.35 0.35
C TYR A 76 -9.29 -8.23 -0.59
N VAL A 77 -9.02 -7.74 -1.78
CA VAL A 77 -10.01 -7.58 -2.85
C VAL A 77 -9.63 -8.53 -3.97
N ASN A 78 -10.61 -9.18 -4.60
CA ASN A 78 -10.36 -10.12 -5.70
C ASN A 78 -9.27 -11.17 -5.39
N HIS A 79 -9.35 -11.82 -4.23
CA HIS A 79 -8.34 -12.79 -3.75
C HIS A 79 -6.90 -12.25 -3.73
N ASN A 80 -6.76 -10.95 -3.43
CA ASN A 80 -5.49 -10.23 -3.46
C ASN A 80 -4.80 -10.27 -4.85
N LYS A 81 -5.58 -10.31 -5.93
CA LYS A 81 -5.07 -10.28 -7.31
C LYS A 81 -5.52 -9.02 -8.04
N ALA A 82 -4.57 -8.25 -8.55
CA ALA A 82 -4.83 -7.10 -9.39
C ALA A 82 -5.57 -7.53 -10.66
N LYS A 83 -6.52 -6.72 -11.11
CA LYS A 83 -7.21 -6.88 -12.41
C LYS A 83 -6.50 -6.16 -13.55
N LEU A 84 -5.36 -5.52 -13.25
CA LEU A 84 -4.54 -4.76 -14.18
C LEU A 84 -3.86 -5.69 -15.21
N ASN A 85 -3.80 -5.25 -16.47
CA ASN A 85 -3.08 -5.98 -17.52
C ASN A 85 -1.62 -5.50 -17.63
N PRO A 86 -0.63 -6.34 -17.26
CA PRO A 86 0.77 -5.96 -17.26
C PRO A 86 1.39 -5.67 -18.63
N GLN A 87 0.73 -6.09 -19.72
CA GLN A 87 1.24 -5.97 -21.07
C GLN A 87 0.79 -4.68 -21.78
N LYS A 88 -0.22 -3.99 -21.25
CA LYS A 88 -0.81 -2.78 -21.88
C LYS A 88 -0.01 -1.50 -21.64
N TRP A 89 1.03 -1.55 -20.80
CA TRP A 89 1.77 -0.36 -20.39
C TRP A 89 3.25 -0.52 -20.66
N ARG A 90 3.83 0.46 -21.36
CA ARG A 90 5.25 0.47 -21.74
C ARG A 90 5.94 1.82 -21.52
N ILE A 91 5.16 2.86 -21.19
CA ILE A 91 5.64 4.24 -21.07
C ILE A 91 5.63 4.63 -19.60
N ASN A 92 6.77 5.10 -19.10
CA ASN A 92 6.91 5.66 -17.76
C ASN A 92 6.08 6.94 -17.64
N LYS A 93 4.97 6.86 -16.94
CA LYS A 93 4.04 7.97 -16.71
C LYS A 93 3.09 7.65 -15.57
N VAL A 94 2.47 8.70 -15.04
CA VAL A 94 1.26 8.60 -14.23
C VAL A 94 0.11 9.21 -15.02
N VAL A 95 -1.01 8.51 -15.10
CA VAL A 95 -2.26 9.07 -15.60
C VAL A 95 -3.00 9.62 -14.39
N TYR A 96 -2.90 10.93 -14.20
CA TYR A 96 -3.65 11.66 -13.19
C TYR A 96 -5.07 11.92 -13.68
N SER A 97 -6.06 11.49 -12.92
CA SER A 97 -7.45 11.83 -13.19
C SER A 97 -7.75 13.27 -12.80
N ASN A 98 -8.70 13.90 -13.51
CA ASN A 98 -9.24 15.17 -13.04
C ASN A 98 -10.00 14.98 -11.72
N LEU A 99 -10.04 16.05 -10.93
CA LEU A 99 -10.93 16.10 -9.78
C LEU A 99 -12.38 15.99 -10.26
N ASP A 100 -13.24 15.36 -9.46
CA ASP A 100 -14.67 15.33 -9.75
C ASP A 100 -15.35 16.69 -9.46
N SER A 101 -16.66 16.76 -9.68
CA SER A 101 -17.46 17.98 -9.47
C SER A 101 -17.50 18.47 -8.02
N LEU A 102 -17.01 17.68 -7.06
CA LEU A 102 -16.85 18.07 -5.65
C LEU A 102 -15.38 18.37 -5.30
N ASN A 103 -14.50 18.50 -6.30
CA ASN A 103 -13.06 18.68 -6.18
C ASN A 103 -12.32 17.50 -5.53
N ARG A 104 -12.83 16.27 -5.64
CA ARG A 104 -12.23 15.07 -5.04
C ARG A 104 -11.41 14.27 -6.05
N THR A 105 -10.39 13.56 -5.57
CA THR A 105 -9.59 12.59 -6.35
C THR A 105 -10.27 11.23 -6.51
N SER A 106 -11.56 11.21 -6.86
CA SER A 106 -12.42 10.00 -6.79
C SER A 106 -12.27 9.01 -7.95
N SER A 107 -11.72 9.43 -9.09
CA SER A 107 -11.54 8.56 -10.28
C SER A 107 -10.32 7.63 -10.18
N GLY A 108 -9.36 7.96 -9.31
CA GLY A 108 -8.11 7.20 -9.12
C GLY A 108 -7.02 7.52 -10.15
N ASN A 109 -5.79 7.15 -9.84
CA ASN A 109 -4.60 7.38 -10.66
C ASN A 109 -3.93 6.07 -11.03
N LEU A 110 -3.39 6.01 -12.24
CA LEU A 110 -2.72 4.82 -12.77
C LEU A 110 -1.27 5.15 -13.15
N ALA A 111 -0.33 4.44 -12.57
CA ALA A 111 1.10 4.64 -12.77
C ALA A 111 1.75 3.45 -13.47
N TYR A 112 2.68 3.72 -14.37
CA TYR A 112 3.66 2.75 -14.85
C TYR A 112 5.04 3.18 -14.35
N LEU A 113 5.58 2.42 -13.40
CA LEU A 113 6.73 2.78 -12.59
C LEU A 113 7.91 1.87 -12.88
N GLU A 114 9.10 2.45 -12.81
CA GLU A 114 10.38 1.79 -13.02
C GLU A 114 11.38 2.20 -11.93
N LYS A 115 12.54 1.53 -11.86
CA LYS A 115 13.59 1.81 -10.87
C LYS A 115 13.96 3.31 -10.78
N ARG A 116 13.93 4.02 -11.92
CA ARG A 116 14.24 5.46 -12.02
C ARG A 116 13.23 6.38 -11.31
N ASN A 117 12.05 5.89 -10.91
CA ASN A 117 11.09 6.68 -10.15
C ASN A 117 11.31 6.62 -8.62
N LEU A 118 12.34 5.93 -8.14
CA LEU A 118 12.69 5.94 -6.71
C LEU A 118 13.27 7.31 -6.31
N ALA A 119 12.59 8.01 -5.40
CA ALA A 119 12.99 9.34 -4.90
C ALA A 119 13.87 9.24 -3.63
N SER A 120 14.78 10.21 -3.45
CA SER A 120 15.47 10.47 -2.17
C SER A 120 14.58 11.38 -1.31
N ASP A 121 14.54 11.17 0.00
CA ASP A 121 13.78 12.04 0.91
C ASP A 121 14.39 13.45 1.03
N GLU A 122 15.63 13.67 0.62
CA GLU A 122 16.34 14.97 0.65
C GLU A 122 15.69 16.03 -0.24
N ASN A 123 14.98 15.62 -1.30
CA ASN A 123 14.32 16.55 -2.23
C ASN A 123 12.88 16.90 -1.78
N ARG A 124 12.50 16.55 -0.55
CA ARG A 124 11.17 16.88 -0.01
C ARG A 124 11.12 18.33 0.43
N VAL A 125 10.01 18.98 0.11
CA VAL A 125 9.69 20.34 0.50
C VAL A 125 8.40 20.37 1.30
N ARG A 126 8.11 21.53 1.92
CA ARG A 126 6.85 21.74 2.63
C ARG A 126 5.66 21.55 1.69
N GLN A 127 4.72 20.71 2.11
CA GLN A 127 3.46 20.50 1.41
C GLN A 127 2.40 21.52 1.87
N TYR A 128 1.58 21.99 0.94
CA TYR A 128 0.59 23.04 1.20
C TYR A 128 -0.81 22.73 0.67
N VAL A 129 -0.98 21.81 -0.28
CA VAL A 129 -2.31 21.48 -0.82
C VAL A 129 -3.18 20.84 0.26
N GLU A 130 -4.36 21.40 0.49
CA GLU A 130 -5.36 20.85 1.40
C GLU A 130 -6.48 20.23 0.56
N PRO A 131 -6.61 18.88 0.52
CA PRO A 131 -7.69 18.23 -0.20
C PRO A 131 -9.05 18.54 0.43
N THR A 132 -10.12 18.07 -0.22
CA THR A 132 -11.47 18.17 0.36
C THR A 132 -11.52 17.61 1.78
N ALA A 133 -12.36 18.21 2.62
CA ALA A 133 -12.59 17.79 4.00
C ALA A 133 -11.36 17.89 4.93
N TRP A 134 -10.40 18.76 4.60
CA TRP A 134 -9.21 18.98 5.42
C TRP A 134 -9.54 19.76 6.71
N HIS A 135 -9.59 19.03 7.82
CA HIS A 135 -9.82 19.60 9.16
C HIS A 135 -8.80 19.03 10.14
N GLN A 136 -7.57 19.55 10.08
CA GLN A 136 -6.47 19.04 10.89
C GLN A 136 -6.73 19.24 12.38
N LYS A 137 -6.43 18.20 13.18
CA LYS A 137 -6.36 18.26 14.64
C LYS A 137 -5.15 17.46 15.11
N PHE A 138 -4.84 17.61 16.39
CA PHE A 138 -3.73 16.91 17.03
C PHE A 138 -4.25 16.13 18.24
N ILE A 139 -3.74 14.92 18.42
CA ILE A 139 -3.91 14.11 19.63
C ILE A 139 -2.52 13.76 20.11
N ASP A 140 -2.21 14.04 21.37
CA ASP A 140 -0.88 13.84 21.95
C ASP A 140 0.24 14.48 21.10
N ARG A 141 -0.04 15.69 20.59
CA ARG A 141 0.82 16.48 19.67
C ARG A 141 1.10 15.82 18.32
N GLN A 142 0.42 14.73 17.98
CA GLN A 142 0.53 14.07 16.67
C GLN A 142 -0.65 14.45 15.77
N PRO A 143 -0.41 14.75 14.48
CA PRO A 143 -1.49 15.04 13.53
C PRO A 143 -2.34 13.79 13.31
N ILE A 144 -3.65 13.98 13.13
CA ILE A 144 -4.58 12.87 12.90
C ILE A 144 -4.87 12.61 11.42
N ILE A 145 -4.56 13.56 10.54
CA ILE A 145 -4.67 13.43 9.08
C ILE A 145 -3.39 13.90 8.39
N ASN A 146 -3.15 13.33 7.21
CA ASN A 146 -2.08 13.65 6.28
C ASN A 146 -2.64 13.90 4.88
N ARG A 147 -1.81 14.54 4.07
CA ARG A 147 -2.00 14.64 2.62
C ARG A 147 -1.69 13.27 2.02
N GLY A 148 -2.70 12.44 1.88
CA GLY A 148 -2.54 11.07 1.38
C GLY A 148 -2.25 11.10 -0.12
N HIS A 149 -1.05 10.69 -0.52
CA HIS A 149 -0.70 10.54 -1.92
C HIS A 149 -1.35 9.27 -2.49
N LEU A 150 -1.96 9.37 -3.68
CA LEU A 150 -2.39 8.17 -4.42
C LEU A 150 -1.16 7.46 -4.98
N ILE A 151 -0.28 8.20 -5.66
CA ILE A 151 1.05 7.75 -6.08
C ILE A 151 2.09 8.45 -5.22
N ALA A 152 2.73 7.70 -4.33
CA ALA A 152 3.62 8.26 -3.33
C ALA A 152 4.84 8.98 -3.93
N TYR A 153 5.31 10.01 -3.23
CA TYR A 153 6.58 10.69 -3.53
C TYR A 153 7.73 9.71 -3.79
N SER A 154 7.88 8.70 -2.92
CA SER A 154 9.01 7.77 -2.92
C SER A 154 9.11 6.89 -4.17
N ILE A 155 8.04 6.83 -4.97
CA ILE A 155 7.93 6.02 -6.19
C ILE A 155 7.52 6.84 -7.42
N SER A 156 7.53 8.17 -7.34
CA SER A 156 7.11 9.07 -8.43
C SER A 156 8.21 10.01 -8.91
N LYS A 157 9.49 9.74 -8.59
CA LYS A 157 10.60 10.60 -9.04
C LYS A 157 10.55 10.84 -10.55
N GLY A 158 10.69 12.10 -10.92
CA GLY A 158 10.71 12.54 -12.31
C GLY A 158 9.34 12.57 -12.97
N ILE A 159 8.24 12.27 -12.27
CA ILE A 159 6.90 12.44 -12.82
C ILE A 159 6.43 13.86 -12.53
N ASN A 160 6.28 14.68 -13.58
CA ASN A 160 5.77 16.03 -13.42
C ASN A 160 4.27 16.07 -13.14
N GLN A 161 3.71 17.26 -12.86
CA GLN A 161 2.28 17.43 -12.53
C GLN A 161 1.31 17.02 -13.66
N LYS A 162 1.78 16.95 -14.91
CA LYS A 162 1.00 16.44 -16.06
C LYS A 162 1.08 14.92 -16.18
N GLY A 163 1.89 14.26 -15.35
CA GLY A 163 2.06 12.81 -15.35
C GLY A 163 3.16 12.30 -16.27
N HIS A 164 3.91 13.19 -16.92
CA HIS A 164 4.98 12.80 -17.83
C HIS A 164 6.31 12.64 -17.10
N TYR A 165 7.08 11.63 -17.48
CA TYR A 165 8.44 11.46 -16.99
C TYR A 165 9.38 12.53 -17.56
N GLN A 166 10.12 13.19 -16.68
CA GLN A 166 11.13 14.21 -16.93
C GLN A 166 12.42 13.74 -16.24
N PRO A 167 13.45 13.32 -17.00
CA PRO A 167 14.66 12.73 -16.41
C PRO A 167 15.45 13.70 -15.52
N ASN A 168 15.31 15.00 -15.76
CA ASN A 168 16.00 16.05 -15.00
C ASN A 168 15.27 16.43 -13.71
N ASP A 169 14.04 15.97 -13.52
CA ASP A 169 13.28 16.20 -12.28
C ASP A 169 13.66 15.11 -11.26
N THR A 170 14.31 15.55 -10.19
CA THR A 170 14.81 14.68 -9.12
C THR A 170 13.82 14.53 -7.97
N SER A 171 12.67 15.20 -8.03
CA SER A 171 11.61 15.14 -7.04
C SER A 171 10.57 14.09 -7.39
N GLY A 172 9.94 13.49 -6.38
CA GLY A 172 8.65 12.85 -6.52
C GLY A 172 7.50 13.85 -6.47
N ASP A 173 6.26 13.38 -6.67
CA ASP A 173 5.05 14.19 -6.55
C ASP A 173 4.87 14.65 -5.08
N GLN A 174 4.63 15.95 -4.86
CA GLN A 174 4.52 16.52 -3.51
C GLN A 174 3.22 17.30 -3.28
N ASN A 175 2.81 18.10 -4.25
CA ASN A 175 1.72 19.07 -4.13
C ASN A 175 0.77 19.05 -5.34
N ASN A 176 0.63 17.91 -6.02
CA ASN A 176 -0.33 17.82 -7.11
C ASN A 176 -1.75 17.58 -6.56
N PRO A 177 -2.69 18.52 -6.73
CA PRO A 177 -4.05 18.37 -6.19
C PRO A 177 -4.77 17.14 -6.76
N LYS A 178 -4.41 16.67 -7.97
CA LYS A 178 -4.97 15.46 -8.59
C LYS A 178 -4.44 14.15 -7.98
N ASN A 179 -3.48 14.23 -7.07
CA ASN A 179 -2.80 13.08 -6.48
C ASN A 179 -2.92 13.04 -4.95
N LEU A 180 -3.80 13.87 -4.37
CA LEU A 180 -3.95 14.00 -2.93
C LEU A 180 -5.39 13.78 -2.47
N PHE A 181 -5.56 13.16 -1.30
CA PHE A 181 -6.83 13.12 -0.56
C PHE A 181 -6.58 13.25 0.94
N THR A 182 -7.62 13.60 1.70
CA THR A 182 -7.54 13.64 3.17
C THR A 182 -7.52 12.21 3.70
N GLN A 183 -6.35 11.78 4.19
CA GLN A 183 -6.12 10.45 4.73
C GLN A 183 -5.75 10.53 6.20
N THR A 184 -6.22 9.60 7.03
CA THR A 184 -5.80 9.52 8.43
C THR A 184 -4.30 9.27 8.54
N ALA A 185 -3.69 9.78 9.61
CA ALA A 185 -2.27 9.57 9.85
C ALA A 185 -1.92 8.07 9.95
N PHE A 186 -2.76 7.29 10.61
CA PHE A 186 -2.62 5.84 10.71
C PHE A 186 -2.70 5.13 9.35
N SER A 187 -3.76 5.38 8.56
CA SER A 187 -3.93 4.74 7.24
C SER A 187 -2.77 5.11 6.30
N ASN A 188 -2.37 6.38 6.30
CA ASN A 188 -1.25 6.87 5.48
C ASN A 188 0.10 6.28 5.91
N GLN A 189 0.47 6.42 7.18
CA GLN A 189 1.84 6.15 7.64
C GLN A 189 2.08 4.69 8.02
N ARG A 190 1.05 3.97 8.47
CA ARG A 190 1.18 2.56 8.91
C ARG A 190 0.70 1.60 7.84
N VAL A 191 -0.51 1.80 7.32
CA VAL A 191 -1.16 0.79 6.46
C VAL A 191 -0.69 0.92 5.01
N GLN A 192 -0.80 2.11 4.41
CA GLN A 192 -0.45 2.31 3.00
C GLN A 192 1.05 2.13 2.73
N THR A 193 1.90 2.55 3.66
CA THR A 193 3.36 2.35 3.61
C THR A 193 3.76 0.88 3.37
N ILE A 194 2.99 -0.10 3.87
CA ILE A 194 3.26 -1.53 3.64
C ILE A 194 3.23 -1.85 2.15
N TYR A 195 2.21 -1.37 1.44
CA TYR A 195 2.02 -1.65 0.02
C TYR A 195 2.96 -0.82 -0.85
N GLU A 196 3.22 0.42 -0.47
CA GLU A 196 4.25 1.25 -1.11
C GLU A 196 5.65 0.64 -0.95
N GLN A 197 5.97 0.04 0.19
CA GLN A 197 7.22 -0.68 0.40
C GLN A 197 7.33 -1.90 -0.53
N LYS A 198 6.25 -2.66 -0.76
CA LYS A 198 6.25 -3.78 -1.72
C LYS A 198 6.58 -3.29 -3.13
N ILE A 199 6.00 -2.17 -3.56
CA ILE A 199 6.30 -1.53 -4.84
C ILE A 199 7.76 -1.08 -4.88
N ARG A 200 8.23 -0.34 -3.86
CA ARG A 200 9.64 0.11 -3.77
C ARG A 200 10.62 -1.05 -3.87
N THR A 201 10.37 -2.16 -3.17
CA THR A 201 11.21 -3.36 -3.23
C THR A 201 11.25 -3.93 -4.66
N ALA A 202 10.11 -4.04 -5.34
CA ALA A 202 10.07 -4.49 -6.74
C ALA A 202 10.83 -3.55 -7.68
N LEU A 203 10.66 -2.23 -7.54
CA LEU A 203 11.39 -1.23 -8.34
C LEU A 203 12.91 -1.31 -8.09
N LYS A 204 13.34 -1.48 -6.83
CA LYS A 204 14.77 -1.66 -6.47
C LYS A 204 15.36 -2.90 -7.14
N ALA A 205 14.59 -3.99 -7.22
CA ALA A 205 14.93 -5.22 -7.93
C ALA A 205 14.85 -5.11 -9.46
N GLY A 206 14.68 -3.91 -10.02
CA GLY A 206 14.65 -3.67 -11.47
C GLY A 206 13.34 -4.08 -12.15
N LYS A 207 12.29 -4.37 -11.38
CA LYS A 207 10.98 -4.69 -11.93
C LYS A 207 10.27 -3.42 -12.41
N ARG A 208 9.35 -3.60 -13.35
CA ARG A 208 8.43 -2.55 -13.79
C ARG A 208 7.05 -2.84 -13.21
N VAL A 209 6.40 -1.85 -12.62
CA VAL A 209 5.17 -2.03 -11.84
C VAL A 209 4.08 -1.13 -12.39
N ILE A 210 2.92 -1.71 -12.65
CA ILE A 210 1.70 -0.94 -12.87
C ILE A 210 0.99 -0.85 -11.54
N PHE A 211 0.64 0.36 -11.13
CA PHE A 211 0.04 0.64 -9.84
C PHE A 211 -1.17 1.55 -10.03
N PHE A 212 -2.32 1.10 -9.53
CA PHE A 212 -3.56 1.86 -9.51
C PHE A 212 -3.94 2.17 -8.05
N ALA A 213 -4.33 3.41 -7.80
CA ALA A 213 -4.77 3.87 -6.50
C ALA A 213 -6.04 4.70 -6.64
N LYS A 214 -7.09 4.38 -5.88
CA LYS A 214 -8.39 5.06 -5.96
C LYS A 214 -8.99 5.26 -4.56
N PRO A 215 -9.05 6.50 -4.06
CA PRO A 215 -9.85 6.83 -2.88
C PRO A 215 -11.33 6.51 -3.13
N ILE A 216 -11.97 5.87 -2.16
CA ILE A 216 -13.37 5.44 -2.24
C ILE A 216 -14.22 6.36 -1.38
N PHE A 217 -15.17 7.06 -2.01
CA PHE A 217 -16.14 7.95 -1.36
C PHE A 217 -17.54 7.34 -1.42
N ARG A 218 -18.39 7.60 -0.43
CA ARG A 218 -19.82 7.25 -0.50
C ARG A 218 -20.63 8.48 -0.92
N GLY A 219 -21.31 8.42 -2.06
CA GLY A 219 -22.16 9.50 -2.56
C GLY A 219 -21.43 10.87 -2.60
N LYS A 220 -21.97 11.86 -1.87
CA LYS A 220 -21.46 13.23 -1.80
C LYS A 220 -20.46 13.47 -0.65
N GLU A 221 -19.95 12.42 0.00
CA GLU A 221 -18.95 12.58 1.06
C GLU A 221 -17.69 13.28 0.58
N LEU A 222 -17.14 14.18 1.40
CA LEU A 222 -15.96 14.96 1.05
C LEU A 222 -14.65 14.32 1.53
N MET A 223 -14.72 13.36 2.47
CA MET A 223 -13.58 12.55 2.91
C MET A 223 -13.79 11.09 2.48
N ALA A 224 -12.75 10.46 1.94
CA ALA A 224 -12.83 9.07 1.50
C ALA A 224 -12.98 8.11 2.68
N ARG A 225 -13.76 7.04 2.51
CA ARG A 225 -13.91 5.92 3.47
C ARG A 225 -12.67 5.04 3.53
N GLY A 226 -11.87 5.06 2.48
CA GLY A 226 -10.68 4.24 2.31
C GLY A 226 -10.02 4.49 0.97
N ILE A 227 -9.01 3.70 0.67
CA ILE A 227 -8.32 3.71 -0.62
C ILE A 227 -8.15 2.30 -1.14
N HIS A 228 -8.53 2.10 -2.40
CA HIS A 228 -8.33 0.86 -3.14
C HIS A 228 -6.99 0.91 -3.88
N LEU A 229 -6.16 -0.10 -3.68
CA LEU A 229 -4.84 -0.21 -4.27
C LEU A 229 -4.70 -1.53 -5.04
N GLU A 230 -4.27 -1.45 -6.30
CA GLU A 230 -3.91 -2.60 -7.12
C GLU A 230 -2.52 -2.42 -7.69
N ALA A 231 -1.65 -3.43 -7.60
CA ALA A 231 -0.39 -3.39 -8.33
C ALA A 231 -0.01 -4.75 -8.91
N ILE A 232 0.61 -4.71 -10.08
CA ILE A 232 1.16 -5.87 -10.78
C ILE A 232 2.49 -5.51 -11.44
N SER A 233 3.52 -6.33 -11.24
CA SER A 233 4.76 -6.20 -12.02
C SER A 233 4.62 -6.84 -13.41
N THR A 234 5.40 -6.39 -14.39
CA THR A 234 5.36 -6.94 -15.75
C THR A 234 5.72 -8.43 -15.80
N ASP A 235 6.55 -8.89 -14.86
CA ASP A 235 6.90 -10.31 -14.67
C ASP A 235 6.00 -11.05 -13.67
N ARG A 236 4.96 -10.38 -13.15
CA ARG A 236 3.94 -10.91 -12.21
C ARG A 236 4.47 -11.38 -10.84
N SER A 237 5.73 -11.11 -10.52
CA SER A 237 6.32 -11.41 -9.21
C SER A 237 5.73 -10.56 -8.06
N LEU A 238 5.31 -9.32 -8.36
CA LEU A 238 4.47 -8.49 -7.49
C LEU A 238 3.03 -8.54 -8.00
N ASN A 239 2.07 -8.90 -7.14
CA ASN A 239 0.66 -8.87 -7.46
C ASN A 239 -0.16 -8.72 -6.16
N PHE A 240 -0.90 -7.62 -6.02
CA PHE A 240 -1.82 -7.41 -4.89
C PHE A 240 -3.04 -6.60 -5.29
N ASN A 241 -4.11 -6.75 -4.51
CA ASN A 241 -5.34 -6.00 -4.64
C ASN A 241 -6.00 -5.86 -3.27
N VAL A 242 -6.03 -4.65 -2.74
CA VAL A 242 -6.39 -4.38 -1.34
C VAL A 242 -7.19 -3.11 -1.20
N TYR A 243 -8.08 -3.09 -0.20
CA TYR A 243 -8.76 -1.88 0.22
C TYR A 243 -8.34 -1.55 1.65
N LEU A 244 -7.85 -0.32 1.85
CA LEU A 244 -7.38 0.17 3.14
C LEU A 244 -8.45 1.10 3.71
N PHE A 245 -8.87 0.88 4.95
CA PHE A 245 -9.81 1.77 5.62
C PHE A 245 -9.12 3.10 5.98
N ASN A 246 -9.84 4.21 5.80
CA ASN A 246 -9.38 5.55 6.17
C ASN A 246 -9.77 5.84 7.63
N VAL A 247 -9.11 5.15 8.57
CA VAL A 247 -9.44 5.14 10.00
C VAL A 247 -8.23 5.49 10.86
N GLN A 248 -8.49 5.96 12.09
CA GLN A 248 -7.48 6.42 13.01
C GLN A 248 -7.83 5.89 14.42
N PRO A 249 -6.89 5.26 15.15
CA PRO A 249 -7.09 4.93 16.54
C PRO A 249 -7.53 6.14 17.36
N ASN A 250 -8.47 5.94 18.28
CA ASN A 250 -8.97 6.97 19.20
C ASN A 250 -9.73 8.14 18.55
N VAL A 251 -10.10 8.04 17.27
CA VAL A 251 -10.78 9.11 16.53
C VAL A 251 -11.92 8.57 15.68
N LYS A 252 -13.05 9.27 15.72
CA LYS A 252 -14.17 9.05 14.80
C LYS A 252 -14.26 10.22 13.83
N PHE A 253 -14.35 9.92 12.54
CA PHE A 253 -14.55 10.91 11.48
C PHE A 253 -15.99 10.93 10.99
N ASN A 254 -16.51 12.13 10.74
CA ASN A 254 -17.68 12.35 9.91
C ASN A 254 -17.20 12.48 8.46
N TYR A 255 -17.29 11.41 7.67
CA TYR A 255 -16.80 11.38 6.28
C TYR A 255 -17.53 12.34 5.34
N ALA A 256 -18.75 12.79 5.67
CA ALA A 256 -19.45 13.79 4.88
C ALA A 256 -18.70 15.13 4.87
N THR A 257 -18.05 15.49 5.98
CA THR A 257 -17.40 16.81 6.15
C THR A 257 -15.90 16.75 6.45
N GLY A 258 -15.38 15.60 6.88
CA GLY A 258 -14.00 15.43 7.40
C GLY A 258 -13.79 15.87 8.84
N ARG A 259 -14.81 16.41 9.51
CA ARG A 259 -14.71 16.75 10.93
C ARG A 259 -14.55 15.49 11.79
N SER A 260 -13.85 15.64 12.91
CA SER A 260 -13.51 14.53 13.80
C SER A 260 -13.83 14.82 15.26
N THR A 261 -14.12 13.76 16.01
CA THR A 261 -14.25 13.76 17.46
C THR A 261 -13.31 12.72 18.07
N ILE A 262 -12.85 12.97 19.28
CA ILE A 262 -12.11 11.95 20.05
C ILE A 262 -13.09 10.83 20.39
N ASP A 263 -12.68 9.60 20.13
CA ASP A 263 -13.42 8.39 20.45
C ASP A 263 -12.43 7.32 20.88
N ARG A 264 -12.09 7.28 22.18
CA ARG A 264 -11.09 6.35 22.73
C ARG A 264 -11.52 4.87 22.65
N SER A 265 -12.78 4.60 22.33
CA SER A 265 -13.27 3.24 22.07
C SER A 265 -12.94 2.75 20.65
N MET A 266 -12.59 3.65 19.72
CA MET A 266 -12.14 3.30 18.38
C MET A 266 -10.75 2.65 18.44
N LYS A 267 -10.72 1.33 18.25
CA LYS A 267 -9.50 0.52 18.19
C LYS A 267 -9.20 0.17 16.74
N VAL A 268 -7.95 0.33 16.36
CA VAL A 268 -7.42 -0.13 15.08
C VAL A 268 -6.15 -0.91 15.38
N PRO A 269 -6.17 -2.25 15.29
CA PRO A 269 -4.97 -3.07 15.46
C PRO A 269 -3.87 -2.63 14.51
N ASN A 270 -2.62 -2.75 14.95
CA ASN A 270 -1.49 -2.54 14.05
C ASN A 270 -1.54 -3.59 12.93
N PRO A 271 -1.33 -3.19 11.67
CA PRO A 271 -1.32 -4.09 10.51
C PRO A 271 -0.08 -4.99 10.46
#